data_AF-A0A9W8AA99-F1
#
_entry.id   AF-A0A9W8AA99-F1
#
_cell.length_a   1.000
_cell.length_b   1.000
_cell.length_c   1.000
_cell.angle_alpha   90.00
_cell.angle_beta   90.00
_cell.angle_gamma   90.00
#
_symmetry.space_group_name_H-M   'P 1'
#
loop_
_entity.id
_entity.type
_entity.pdbx_description
1 polymer ?
#
loop_
_entity_poly.entity_id
_entity_poly.type
_entity_poly.pdbx_seq_one_letter_code
_entity_poly.pdbx_strand_id
1 'polypeptide(L)'
;TPKGRYITSLPGVYAAGDCRRGQSLIVWGINEGRQAAREIDQDLVGNTELPGAGGIVQRDLVQYQVRLEAEEAAEAATAVTA
;
A
#
# COMPACT_ATOMS: atom_id res chain seq x y z
N THR A 1 -7.13 -16.18 -5.55
CA THR A 1 -6.68 -15.62 -4.26
C THR A 1 -7.76 -15.87 -3.22
N PRO A 2 -7.44 -15.90 -1.91
CA PRO A 2 -8.45 -15.98 -0.85
C PRO A 2 -9.44 -14.80 -0.90
N LYS A 3 -10.65 -14.98 -0.40
CA LYS A 3 -11.66 -13.90 -0.39
C LYS A 3 -11.17 -12.75 0.49
N GLY A 4 -11.13 -11.54 -0.07
CA GLY A 4 -10.65 -10.34 0.62
C GLY A 4 -9.13 -10.12 0.60
N ARG A 5 -8.38 -10.96 -0.13
CA ARG A 5 -6.94 -10.78 -0.35
C ARG A 5 -6.57 -10.89 -1.83
N TYR A 6 -5.46 -10.28 -2.19
CA TYR A 6 -4.88 -10.27 -3.53
C TYR A 6 -3.65 -11.17 -3.65
N ILE A 7 -3.08 -11.63 -2.53
CA ILE A 7 -2.02 -12.64 -2.55
C ILE A 7 -2.51 -13.98 -3.10
N THR A 8 -1.69 -14.60 -3.94
CA THR A 8 -1.94 -15.94 -4.48
C THR A 8 -1.44 -17.01 -3.52
N SER A 9 -1.47 -18.28 -3.94
CA SER A 9 -0.84 -19.37 -3.18
C SER A 9 0.68 -19.28 -3.17
N LEU A 10 1.28 -18.52 -4.10
CA LEU A 10 2.72 -18.28 -4.16
C LEU A 10 3.04 -16.99 -3.40
N PRO A 11 3.96 -17.04 -2.40
CA PRO A 11 4.39 -15.85 -1.68
C PRO A 11 4.97 -14.79 -2.63
N GLY A 12 4.61 -13.53 -2.41
CA GLY A 12 5.06 -12.41 -3.24
C GLY A 12 4.41 -12.32 -4.62
N VAL A 13 3.49 -13.22 -4.96
CA VAL A 13 2.73 -13.18 -6.21
C VAL A 13 1.29 -12.78 -5.92
N TYR A 14 0.82 -11.73 -6.58
CA TYR A 14 -0.49 -11.14 -6.39
C TYR A 14 -1.28 -11.13 -7.70
N ALA A 15 -2.61 -11.23 -7.61
CA ALA A 15 -3.48 -11.22 -8.78
C ALA A 15 -4.65 -10.26 -8.56
N ALA A 16 -5.01 -9.48 -9.59
CA ALA A 16 -6.12 -8.53 -9.60
C ALA A 16 -6.81 -8.52 -10.98
N GLY A 17 -8.02 -7.98 -11.05
CA GLY A 17 -8.77 -7.84 -12.29
C GLY A 17 -9.18 -9.18 -12.89
N ASP A 18 -9.11 -9.29 -14.21
CA ASP A 18 -9.59 -10.45 -14.95
C ASP A 18 -8.84 -11.74 -14.58
N CYS A 19 -7.55 -11.66 -14.23
CA CYS A 19 -6.75 -12.79 -13.76
C CYS A 19 -7.27 -13.40 -12.44
N ARG A 20 -8.05 -12.62 -11.66
CA ARG A 20 -8.53 -13.02 -10.34
C ARG A 20 -10.02 -13.35 -10.33
N ARG A 21 -10.81 -12.57 -11.07
CA ARG A 21 -12.29 -12.62 -11.05
C ARG A 21 -12.90 -13.11 -12.36
N GLY A 22 -12.13 -13.23 -13.44
CA GLY A 22 -12.64 -13.45 -14.79
C GLY A 22 -13.13 -12.15 -15.44
N GLN A 23 -13.66 -12.25 -16.66
CA GLN A 23 -14.09 -11.09 -17.46
C GLN A 23 -14.91 -10.10 -16.65
N SER A 24 -14.48 -8.84 -16.64
CA SER A 24 -15.19 -7.79 -15.92
C SER A 24 -15.02 -6.39 -16.51
N LEU A 25 -15.60 -5.40 -15.83
CA LEU A 25 -15.47 -3.99 -16.19
C LEU A 25 -14.06 -3.49 -15.86
N ILE A 26 -13.56 -2.59 -16.72
CA ILE A 26 -12.26 -1.92 -16.56
C ILE A 26 -12.16 -1.25 -15.17
N VAL A 27 -13.23 -0.60 -14.72
CA VAL A 27 -13.26 0.08 -13.41
C VAL A 27 -12.98 -0.87 -12.24
N TRP A 28 -13.40 -2.14 -12.35
CA TRP A 28 -13.10 -3.13 -11.33
C TRP A 28 -11.64 -3.57 -11.39
N GLY A 29 -11.07 -3.69 -12.59
CA GLY A 29 -9.63 -3.93 -12.76
C GLY A 29 -8.80 -2.84 -12.08
N ILE A 30 -9.19 -1.57 -12.26
CA ILE A 30 -8.54 -0.42 -11.61
C ILE A 30 -8.70 -0.50 -10.08
N ASN A 31 -9.91 -0.74 -9.60
CA ASN A 31 -10.18 -0.79 -8.15
C ASN A 31 -9.42 -1.94 -7.46
N GLU A 32 -9.37 -3.11 -8.09
CA GLU A 32 -8.64 -4.27 -7.56
C GLU A 32 -7.13 -4.10 -7.67
N GLY A 33 -6.64 -3.50 -8.77
CA GLY A 33 -5.22 -3.20 -8.93
C GLY A 33 -4.69 -2.29 -7.82
N ARG A 34 -5.46 -1.26 -7.43
CA ARG A 34 -5.10 -0.36 -6.32
C ARG A 34 -5.04 -1.07 -4.97
N GLN A 35 -6.00 -1.96 -4.71
CA GLN A 35 -6.00 -2.73 -3.48
C GLN A 35 -4.88 -3.78 -3.44
N ALA A 36 -4.56 -4.41 -4.58
CA ALA A 36 -3.41 -5.31 -4.68
C ALA A 36 -2.10 -4.57 -4.41
N ALA A 37 -1.92 -3.37 -4.97
CA ALA A 37 -0.75 -2.54 -4.70
C ALA A 37 -0.62 -2.19 -3.21
N ARG A 38 -1.75 -1.87 -2.55
CA ARG A 38 -1.79 -1.62 -1.11
C ARG A 38 -1.38 -2.85 -0.29
N GLU A 39 -1.84 -4.04 -0.66
CA GLU A 39 -1.47 -5.29 0.02
C GLU A 39 0.02 -5.61 -0.18
N ILE A 40 0.55 -5.39 -1.39
CA ILE A 40 2.00 -5.55 -1.67
C ILE A 40 2.84 -4.62 -0.79
N ASP A 41 2.44 -3.35 -0.70
CA ASP A 41 3.17 -2.34 0.10
C ASP A 41 3.15 -2.71 1.60
N GLN A 42 2.00 -3.16 2.11
CA GLN A 42 1.89 -3.66 3.48
C GLN A 42 2.77 -4.89 3.73
N ASP A 43 2.81 -5.83 2.80
CA ASP A 43 3.60 -7.05 2.94
C ASP A 43 5.12 -6.77 2.89
N LEU A 44 5.56 -5.73 2.17
CA LEU A 44 6.97 -5.36 2.03
C LEU A 44 7.46 -4.41 3.14
N VAL A 45 6.67 -3.41 3.51
CA VAL A 45 7.07 -2.30 4.40
C VAL A 45 6.46 -2.44 5.80
N GLY A 46 5.39 -3.22 5.96
CA GLY A 46 4.64 -3.37 7.22
C GLY A 46 3.61 -2.26 7.48
N ASN A 47 3.67 -1.17 6.72
CA ASN A 47 2.64 -0.12 6.67
C ASN A 47 2.35 0.25 5.20
N THR A 48 1.29 1.03 4.96
CA THR A 48 1.06 1.57 3.62
C THR A 48 0.37 2.93 3.65
N GLU A 49 0.82 3.80 2.76
CA GLU A 49 0.19 5.09 2.46
C GLU A 49 -0.62 5.04 1.15
N LEU A 50 -0.59 3.92 0.44
CA LEU A 50 -1.30 3.77 -0.81
C LEU A 50 -2.81 3.78 -0.58
N PRO A 51 -3.58 4.44 -1.43
CA PRO A 51 -5.01 4.57 -1.23
C PRO A 51 -5.74 3.23 -1.43
N GLY A 52 -6.68 2.93 -0.53
CA GLY A 52 -7.50 1.72 -0.55
C GLY A 52 -8.67 1.76 -1.54
N ALA A 53 -9.79 1.09 -1.24
CA ALA A 53 -10.98 1.14 -2.09
C ALA A 53 -11.60 2.55 -2.11
N GLY A 54 -11.57 3.20 -3.28
CA GLY A 54 -12.15 4.53 -3.51
C GLY A 54 -11.24 5.72 -3.13
N GLY A 55 -11.30 6.75 -3.98
CA GLY A 55 -10.84 8.12 -3.67
C GLY A 55 -9.34 8.40 -3.72
N ILE A 56 -9.02 9.69 -3.83
CA ILE A 56 -7.70 10.24 -3.54
C ILE A 56 -7.61 10.34 -2.01
N VAL A 57 -6.62 9.69 -1.39
CA VAL A 57 -6.32 9.96 0.02
C VAL A 57 -5.82 11.39 0.08
N GLN A 58 -6.61 12.28 0.71
CA GLN A 58 -6.14 13.63 0.97
C GLN A 58 -4.96 13.54 1.93
N ARG A 59 -3.77 13.88 1.44
CA ARG A 59 -2.60 14.03 2.28
C ARG A 59 -2.80 15.26 3.13
N ASP A 60 -2.91 15.06 4.43
CA ASP A 60 -2.82 16.15 5.38
C ASP A 60 -1.34 16.58 5.47
N LEU A 61 -1.03 17.75 4.92
CA LEU A 61 0.35 18.26 4.86
C LEU A 61 0.91 18.51 6.26
N VAL A 62 0.05 18.75 7.26
CA VAL A 62 0.48 18.91 8.65
C VAL A 62 1.07 17.61 9.18
N GLN A 63 0.44 16.46 8.92
CA GLN A 63 0.94 15.16 9.33
C GLN A 63 2.25 14.81 8.62
N TYR A 64 2.41 15.22 7.36
CA TYR A 64 3.64 15.00 6.60
C TYR A 64 4.82 15.80 7.19
N GLN A 65 4.57 17.05 7.58
CA GLN A 65 5.58 17.89 8.24
C GLN A 65 6.05 17.27 9.56
N VAL A 66 5.10 16.86 10.41
CA VAL A 66 5.41 16.23 11.71
C VAL A 66 6.20 14.93 11.53
N ARG A 67 5.87 14.12 10.50
CA ARG A 67 6.63 12.91 10.22
C ARG A 67 8.05 13.21 9.73
N LEU A 68 8.24 14.17 8.83
CA LEU A 68 9.57 14.54 8.35
C LEU A 68 10.45 15.00 9.52
N GLU A 69 9.90 15.82 10.42
CA GLU A 69 10.59 16.24 11.65
C GLU A 69 10.93 15.05 12.56
N ALA A 70 10.05 14.04 12.65
CA ALA A 70 10.29 12.84 13.44
C ALA A 70 11.33 11.89 12.81
N GLU A 71 11.33 11.73 11.49
CA GLU A 71 12.34 10.95 10.76
C GLU A 71 13.72 11.62 10.87
N GLU A 72 13.80 12.95 10.72
CA GLU A 72 15.04 13.71 10.87
C GLU A 72 15.58 13.64 12.31
N ALA A 73 14.69 13.68 13.32
CA ALA A 73 15.07 13.48 14.72
C ALA A 73 15.56 12.05 15.01
N ALA A 74 14.95 11.03 14.39
CA ALA A 74 15.38 9.64 14.53
C ALA A 74 16.76 9.41 13.88
N GLU A 75 17.01 10.02 12.72
CA GLU A 75 18.30 9.95 12.04
C GLU A 75 19.40 10.66 12.86
N ALA A 76 19.09 11.84 13.41
CA ALA A 76 20.00 12.57 14.31
C ALA A 76 20.33 11.78 15.59
N ALA A 77 19.35 11.11 16.20
CA ALA A 77 19.56 10.28 17.39
C ALA A 77 20.47 9.07 17.10
N THR A 78 20.36 8.49 15.91
CA THR A 78 21.19 7.36 15.47
C THR A 78 22.63 7.80 15.20
N ALA A 79 22.83 9.03 14.69
CA ALA A 79 24.17 9.60 14.45
C ALA A 79 24.93 9.98 15.75
N VAL A 80 24.21 10.31 16.83
CA VAL A 80 24.83 10.68 18.13
C VAL A 80 25.24 9.45 18.96
N THR A 81 24.70 8.27 18.63
CA THR A 81 25.01 7.01 19.34
C THR A 81 26.05 6.11 18.65
N ALA A 82 26.59 6.55 17.49
CA ALA A 82 27.72 5.94 16.79
C ALA A 82 29.04 6.68 17.10
#